data_AF-A0A7S2MDY6-F1
#
_entry.id   AF-A0A7S2MDY6-F1
#
_cell.length_a   1.000
_cell.length_b   1.000
_cell.length_c   1.000
_cell.angle_alpha   90.00
_cell.angle_beta   90.00
_cell.angle_gamma   90.00
#
_symmetry.space_group_name_H-M   'P 1'
#
loop_
_entity.id
_entity.type
_entity.pdbx_description
1 polymer ?
#
loop_
_entity_poly.entity_id
_entity_poly.type
_entity_poly.pdbx_seq_one_letter_code
_entity_poly.pdbx_strand_id
1 'polypeptide(L)'
;VTLELDGVEAPGATCLGRLSTKGFCLQTLRPEEHAAQLLELQRCNDAISGIPEPLVERQRQRQLVVVAMEAARAAAGKGAFDEAKAQLRTALDRLASSDLAAQGDAITQELLRDLEECLAGLRSQEEYRNTGSKVMTSKQRAHAQQRSVGIEDTLTYTTGATITMRAAFKEEVHR
;
A
#
# COMPACT_ATOMS: atom_id res chain seq x y z
N VAL A 1 0.80 -11.50 -12.38
CA VAL A 1 2.21 -11.64 -12.79
C VAL A 1 3.04 -11.32 -11.57
N THR A 2 3.66 -12.33 -10.96
CA THR A 2 4.60 -12.12 -9.85
C THR A 2 5.98 -12.19 -10.46
N LEU A 3 6.73 -11.08 -10.41
CA LEU A 3 8.12 -11.05 -10.83
C LEU A 3 8.96 -11.36 -9.58
N GLU A 4 9.49 -12.56 -9.51
CA GLU A 4 10.49 -12.93 -8.51
C GLU A 4 11.85 -12.49 -9.03
N LEU A 5 12.54 -11.66 -8.26
CA LEU A 5 13.89 -11.20 -8.58
C LEU A 5 14.87 -12.03 -7.77
N ASP A 6 15.84 -12.63 -8.46
CA ASP A 6 16.96 -13.30 -7.81
C ASP A 6 17.68 -12.32 -6.88
N GLY A 7 18.16 -12.85 -5.75
CA GLY A 7 18.74 -12.09 -4.64
C GLY A 7 19.72 -10.99 -5.07
N VAL A 8 19.59 -9.85 -4.40
CA VAL A 8 20.37 -8.63 -4.62
C VAL A 8 21.82 -8.85 -4.19
N GLU A 9 22.75 -9.15 -5.10
CA GLU A 9 24.17 -9.24 -4.67
C GLU A 9 25.24 -8.56 -5.53
N ALA A 10 24.93 -7.94 -6.69
CA ALA A 10 25.96 -7.12 -7.35
C ALA A 10 25.42 -5.97 -8.23
N PRO A 11 26.20 -4.87 -8.36
CA PRO A 11 26.04 -3.91 -9.44
C PRO A 11 26.12 -4.61 -10.80
N GLY A 12 25.33 -4.12 -11.76
CA GLY A 12 25.24 -4.71 -13.10
C GLY A 12 23.82 -4.74 -13.63
N ALA A 13 23.68 -5.18 -14.87
CA ALA A 13 22.39 -5.43 -15.51
C ALA A 13 21.79 -6.72 -14.95
N THR A 14 20.54 -6.66 -14.48
CA THR A 14 19.77 -7.84 -14.11
C THR A 14 18.53 -7.91 -14.98
N CYS A 15 18.34 -9.03 -15.67
CA CYS A 15 17.14 -9.30 -16.43
C CYS A 15 15.97 -9.52 -15.46
N LEU A 16 14.97 -8.64 -15.49
CA LEU A 16 13.74 -8.78 -14.69
C LEU A 16 12.74 -9.71 -15.37
N GLY A 17 12.81 -9.83 -16.70
CA GLY A 17 11.93 -10.67 -17.48
C GLY A 17 11.79 -10.23 -18.94
N ARG A 18 10.84 -10.85 -19.63
CA ARG A 18 10.50 -10.54 -21.03
C ARG A 18 9.04 -10.11 -21.11
N LEU A 19 8.80 -8.97 -21.76
CA LEU A 19 7.46 -8.48 -22.07
C LEU A 19 7.18 -8.74 -23.55
N SER A 20 6.20 -9.57 -23.84
CA SER A 20 5.67 -9.76 -25.19
C SER A 20 4.19 -9.41 -25.21
N THR A 21 3.75 -8.74 -26.27
CA THR A 21 2.33 -8.46 -26.49
C THR A 21 1.87 -9.19 -27.76
N LYS A 22 0.69 -9.81 -27.65
CA LYS A 22 -0.04 -10.39 -28.78
C LYS A 22 -1.37 -9.65 -28.88
N GLY A 23 -1.69 -9.21 -30.08
CA GLY A 23 -2.89 -8.44 -30.35
C GLY A 23 -3.54 -8.88 -31.66
N PHE A 24 -4.69 -8.29 -31.94
CA PHE A 24 -5.34 -8.41 -33.23
C PHE A 24 -5.57 -7.01 -33.77
N CYS A 25 -4.98 -6.69 -34.92
CA CYS A 25 -5.10 -5.38 -35.52
C CYS A 25 -6.38 -5.29 -36.35
N LEU A 26 -7.27 -4.39 -35.96
CA LEU A 26 -8.56 -4.21 -36.64
C LEU A 26 -8.42 -3.57 -38.03
N GLN A 27 -7.31 -2.85 -38.28
CA GLN A 27 -7.05 -2.23 -39.59
C GLN A 27 -6.56 -3.25 -40.61
N THR A 28 -5.69 -4.19 -40.18
CA THR A 28 -5.11 -5.21 -41.07
C THR A 28 -5.85 -6.54 -41.01
N LEU A 29 -6.79 -6.69 -40.08
CA LEU A 29 -7.54 -7.92 -39.78
C LEU A 29 -6.64 -9.13 -39.57
N ARG A 30 -5.49 -8.93 -38.92
CA ARG A 30 -4.49 -9.97 -38.66
C ARG A 30 -4.05 -9.98 -37.20
N PRO A 31 -3.65 -11.16 -36.68
CA PRO A 31 -2.94 -11.24 -35.42
C PRO A 31 -1.58 -10.55 -35.57
N GLU A 32 -1.23 -9.72 -34.60
CA GLU A 32 0.06 -9.06 -34.48
C GLU A 32 0.76 -9.59 -33.22
N GLU A 33 2.03 -9.94 -33.38
CA GLU A 33 2.90 -10.31 -32.27
C GLU A 33 4.08 -9.37 -32.28
N HIS A 34 4.27 -8.64 -31.19
CA HIS A 34 5.45 -7.83 -31.01
C HIS A 34 6.56 -8.66 -30.36
N ALA A 35 7.77 -8.49 -30.89
CA ALA A 35 8.95 -9.15 -30.36
C ALA A 35 9.08 -8.88 -28.85
N ALA A 36 9.45 -9.92 -28.11
CA ALA A 36 9.64 -9.80 -26.68
C ALA A 36 10.71 -8.74 -26.37
N GLN A 37 10.33 -7.70 -25.64
CA GLN A 37 11.25 -6.72 -25.10
C GLN A 37 11.83 -7.24 -23.79
N LEU A 38 13.14 -7.14 -23.65
CA LEU A 38 13.83 -7.56 -22.44
C LEU A 38 13.79 -6.39 -21.45
N LEU A 39 13.31 -6.66 -20.24
CA LEU A 39 13.25 -5.69 -19.16
C LEU A 39 14.52 -5.84 -18.32
N GLU A 40 15.45 -4.89 -18.45
CA GLU A 40 16.70 -4.88 -17.70
C GLU A 40 16.65 -3.83 -16.59
N LEU A 41 17.09 -4.21 -15.40
CA LEU A 41 17.39 -3.31 -14.31
C LEU A 41 18.89 -3.06 -14.28
N GLN A 42 19.30 -1.83 -14.52
CA GLN A 42 20.68 -1.41 -14.33
C GLN A 42 20.87 -0.93 -12.89
N ARG A 43 21.66 -1.66 -12.10
CA ARG A 43 22.07 -1.22 -10.75
C ARG A 43 23.42 -0.52 -10.83
N CYS A 44 23.46 0.76 -10.48
CA CYS A 44 24.69 1.56 -10.41
C CYS A 44 25.16 1.69 -8.95
N ASN A 45 26.45 1.48 -8.69
CA ASN A 45 27.05 1.70 -7.37
C ASN A 45 27.08 3.18 -6.97
N ASP A 46 27.09 4.07 -7.96
CA ASP A 46 27.19 5.52 -7.77
C ASP A 46 25.82 6.18 -7.65
N ALA A 47 24.77 5.41 -7.34
CA ALA A 47 23.51 5.99 -6.90
C ALA A 47 23.79 6.71 -5.57
N ILE A 48 24.16 7.99 -5.68
CA ILE A 48 24.27 8.92 -4.57
C ILE A 48 22.99 8.71 -3.75
N SER A 49 23.14 8.55 -2.44
CA SER A 49 22.04 8.59 -1.47
C SER A 49 21.39 9.97 -1.54
N GLY A 50 20.67 10.24 -2.62
CA GLY A 50 19.89 11.43 -2.86
C GLY A 50 18.61 11.37 -2.05
N ILE A 51 17.90 12.49 -2.02
CA ILE A 51 16.56 12.56 -1.46
C ILE A 51 15.72 11.48 -2.16
N PRO A 52 15.18 10.49 -1.44
CA PRO A 52 14.33 9.46 -2.04
C PRO A 52 13.22 10.13 -2.83
N GLU A 53 12.93 9.62 -4.03
CA GLU A 53 11.82 10.12 -4.80
C GLU A 53 10.53 9.96 -3.95
N PRO A 54 9.76 11.04 -3.73
CA PRO A 54 8.65 11.01 -2.76
C PRO A 54 7.60 9.93 -3.03
N LEU A 55 7.31 9.61 -4.29
CA LEU A 55 6.37 8.56 -4.65
C LEU A 55 6.90 7.17 -4.27
N VAL A 56 8.18 6.89 -4.46
CA VAL A 56 8.83 5.65 -4.01
C VAL A 56 8.75 5.52 -2.49
N GLU A 57 9.05 6.60 -1.76
CA GLU A 57 9.01 6.57 -0.29
C GLU A 57 7.58 6.37 0.23
N ARG A 58 6.56 7.03 -0.36
CA ARG A 58 5.14 6.78 -0.05
C ARG A 58 4.76 5.31 -0.24
N GLN A 59 5.19 4.68 -1.33
CA GLN A 59 4.89 3.26 -1.57
C GLN A 59 5.60 2.35 -0.58
N ARG A 60 6.83 2.68 -0.19
CA ARG A 60 7.56 1.97 0.86
C ARG A 60 6.83 2.06 2.20
N GLN A 61 6.34 3.24 2.56
CA GLN A 61 5.56 3.45 3.78
C GLN A 61 4.24 2.68 3.77
N ARG A 62 3.51 2.67 2.65
CA ARG A 62 2.30 1.84 2.48
C ARG A 62 2.61 0.36 2.68
N GLN A 63 3.70 -0.14 2.10
CA GLN A 63 4.13 -1.53 2.27
C GLN A 63 4.44 -1.84 3.74
N LEU A 64 5.18 -0.95 4.42
CA LEU A 64 5.48 -1.08 5.84
C LEU A 64 4.20 -1.17 6.68
N VAL A 65 3.21 -0.31 6.42
CA VAL A 65 1.92 -0.32 7.12
C VAL A 65 1.14 -1.61 6.86
N VAL A 66 1.05 -2.07 5.61
CA VAL A 66 0.34 -3.31 5.26
C VAL A 66 0.96 -4.51 5.98
N VAL A 67 2.30 -4.64 5.94
CA VAL A 67 3.01 -5.74 6.62
C VAL A 67 2.79 -5.69 8.14
N ALA A 68 2.83 -4.50 8.73
CA ALA A 68 2.60 -4.34 10.16
C ALA A 68 1.15 -4.69 10.56
N MET A 69 0.15 -4.27 9.78
CA MET A 69 -1.26 -4.62 9.99
C MET A 69 -1.49 -6.13 9.84
N GLU A 70 -0.85 -6.78 8.87
CA GLU A 70 -0.91 -8.24 8.68
C GLU A 70 -0.33 -8.99 9.89
N ALA A 71 0.87 -8.62 10.32
CA ALA A 71 1.51 -9.21 11.48
C ALA A 71 0.70 -8.98 12.77
N ALA A 72 0.22 -7.76 12.98
CA ALA A 72 -0.59 -7.41 14.14
C ALA A 72 -1.91 -8.18 14.17
N ARG A 73 -2.58 -8.32 13.03
CA ARG A 73 -3.81 -9.11 12.92
C ARG A 73 -3.54 -10.59 13.22
N ALA A 74 -2.46 -11.15 12.70
CA ALA A 74 -2.09 -12.55 12.95
C ALA A 74 -1.82 -12.80 14.44
N ALA A 75 -1.14 -11.88 15.13
CA ALA A 75 -0.92 -11.95 16.57
C ALA A 75 -2.23 -11.78 17.38
N ALA A 76 -3.03 -10.76 17.06
CA ALA A 76 -4.30 -10.51 17.74
C ALA A 76 -5.32 -11.65 17.56
N GLY A 77 -5.33 -12.31 16.39
CA GLY A 77 -6.14 -13.49 16.13
C GLY A 77 -5.82 -14.68 17.05
N LYS A 78 -4.59 -14.74 17.58
CA LYS A 78 -4.15 -15.74 18.57
C LYS A 78 -4.35 -15.26 20.02
N GLY A 79 -4.89 -14.06 20.23
CA GLY A 79 -5.01 -13.42 21.55
C GLY A 79 -3.73 -12.74 22.04
N ALA A 80 -2.67 -12.67 21.22
CA ALA A 80 -1.41 -12.00 21.57
C ALA A 80 -1.50 -10.48 21.31
N PHE A 81 -2.31 -9.78 22.12
CA PHE A 81 -2.59 -8.35 21.93
C PHE A 81 -1.37 -7.45 22.14
N ASP A 82 -0.48 -7.79 23.06
CA ASP A 82 0.71 -6.99 23.33
C ASP A 82 1.71 -7.08 22.17
N GLU A 83 1.86 -8.27 21.58
CA GLU A 83 2.64 -8.45 20.35
C GLU A 83 2.02 -7.66 19.20
N ALA A 84 0.70 -7.75 19.01
CA ALA A 84 0.00 -6.99 17.98
C ALA A 84 0.21 -5.47 18.13
N LYS A 85 0.12 -4.93 19.35
CA LYS A 85 0.39 -3.52 19.65
C LYS A 85 1.85 -3.16 19.37
N ALA A 86 2.80 -4.03 19.70
CA ALA A 86 4.22 -3.79 19.45
C ALA A 86 4.54 -3.69 17.96
N GLN A 87 3.93 -4.55 17.12
CA GLN A 87 4.08 -4.49 15.66
C GLN A 87 3.58 -3.16 15.09
N LEU A 88 2.39 -2.71 15.51
CA LEU A 88 1.83 -1.43 15.04
C LEU A 88 2.62 -0.22 15.54
N ARG A 89 3.05 -0.21 16.81
CA ARG A 89 3.89 0.87 17.37
C ARG A 89 5.22 0.98 16.65
N THR A 90 5.87 -0.14 16.38
CA THR A 90 7.13 -0.16 15.61
C THR A 90 6.96 0.47 14.23
N ALA A 91 5.85 0.19 13.55
CA ALA A 91 5.55 0.82 12.26
C ALA A 91 5.26 2.32 12.41
N LEU A 92 4.50 2.71 13.43
CA LEU A 92 4.16 4.10 13.72
C LEU A 92 5.41 4.93 13.98
N ASP A 93 6.31 4.46 14.84
CA ASP A 93 7.57 5.14 15.17
C ASP A 93 8.44 5.33 13.91
N ARG A 94 8.52 4.30 13.05
CA ARG A 94 9.26 4.38 11.78
C ARG A 94 8.65 5.39 10.81
N LEU A 95 7.33 5.40 10.65
CA LEU A 95 6.65 6.37 9.79
C LEU A 95 6.83 7.79 10.32
N ALA A 96 6.65 7.99 11.63
CA ALA A 96 6.75 9.29 12.27
C ALA A 96 8.17 9.88 12.18
N SER A 97 9.20 9.03 12.13
CA SER A 97 10.59 9.46 11.94
C SER A 97 10.97 9.80 10.48
N SER A 98 10.07 9.62 9.52
CA SER A 98 10.37 9.84 8.10
C SER A 98 10.37 11.33 7.72
N ASP A 99 11.16 11.71 6.71
CA ASP A 99 11.19 13.08 6.20
C ASP A 99 9.83 13.53 5.67
N LEU A 100 9.06 12.63 5.05
CA LEU A 100 7.70 12.92 4.57
C LEU A 100 6.73 13.22 5.73
N ALA A 101 6.90 12.57 6.88
CA ALA A 101 6.11 12.89 8.07
C ALA A 101 6.45 14.29 8.58
N ALA A 102 7.74 14.64 8.65
CA ALA A 102 8.19 15.97 9.05
C ALA A 102 7.71 17.08 8.09
N GLN A 103 7.58 16.77 6.80
CA GLN A 103 7.03 17.67 5.78
C GLN A 103 5.50 17.75 5.78
N GLY A 104 4.81 16.93 6.57
CA GLY A 104 3.35 16.92 6.62
C GLY A 104 2.69 16.30 5.38
N ASP A 105 3.35 15.37 4.70
CA ASP A 105 2.80 14.69 3.53
C ASP A 105 1.46 14.01 3.85
N ALA A 106 0.43 14.31 3.06
CA ALA A 106 -0.94 13.91 3.35
C ALA A 106 -1.14 12.40 3.43
N ILE A 107 -0.45 11.63 2.57
CA ILE A 107 -0.52 10.16 2.58
C ILE A 107 0.14 9.63 3.85
N THR A 108 1.30 10.17 4.22
CA THR A 108 2.02 9.78 5.43
C THR A 108 1.16 10.04 6.68
N GLN A 109 0.48 11.19 6.74
CA GLN A 109 -0.42 11.53 7.84
C GLN A 109 -1.66 10.61 7.91
N GLU A 110 -2.22 10.23 6.77
CA GLU A 110 -3.31 9.25 6.73
C GLU A 110 -2.85 7.87 7.22
N LEU A 111 -1.67 7.42 6.80
CA LEU A 111 -1.09 6.16 7.24
C LEU A 111 -0.85 6.13 8.76
N LEU A 112 -0.36 7.23 9.34
CA LEU A 112 -0.20 7.38 10.79
C LEU A 112 -1.55 7.25 11.51
N ARG A 113 -2.57 7.98 11.05
CA ARG A 113 -3.93 7.92 11.61
C ARG A 113 -4.52 6.52 11.52
N ASP A 114 -4.30 5.82 10.40
CA ASP A 114 -4.80 4.46 10.21
C ASP A 114 -4.16 3.46 11.19
N LEU A 115 -2.86 3.60 11.49
CA LEU A 115 -2.18 2.79 12.50
C LEU A 115 -2.69 3.09 13.91
N GLU A 116 -2.95 4.35 14.24
CA GLU A 116 -3.54 4.75 15.52
C GLU A 116 -4.96 4.19 15.71
N GLU A 117 -5.79 4.24 14.67
CA GLU A 117 -7.13 3.65 14.67
C GLU A 117 -7.06 2.13 14.90
N CYS A 118 -6.10 1.47 14.28
CA CYS A 118 -5.84 0.04 14.48
C CYS A 118 -5.37 -0.28 15.91
N LEU A 119 -4.51 0.56 16.50
CA LEU A 119 -4.09 0.43 17.90
C LEU A 119 -5.26 0.60 18.88
N ALA A 120 -6.15 1.55 18.62
CA ALA A 120 -7.34 1.76 19.44
C ALA A 120 -8.24 0.51 19.44
N GLY A 121 -8.35 -0.20 18.32
CA GLY A 121 -9.10 -1.45 18.20
C GLY A 121 -8.50 -2.67 18.91
N LEU A 122 -7.34 -2.54 19.56
CA LEU A 122 -6.65 -3.61 20.31
C LEU A 122 -6.70 -3.43 21.84
N ARG A 123 -7.56 -2.55 22.37
CA ARG A 123 -7.64 -2.32 23.83
C ARG A 123 -8.10 -3.56 24.60
N SER A 124 -9.08 -4.28 24.05
CA SER A 124 -9.63 -5.50 24.62
C SER A 124 -9.94 -6.55 23.54
N GLN A 125 -10.08 -7.80 23.96
CA GLN A 125 -10.48 -8.89 23.06
C GLN A 125 -11.88 -8.67 22.47
N GLU A 126 -12.79 -8.08 23.24
CA GLU A 126 -14.13 -7.75 22.80
C GLU A 126 -14.11 -6.67 21.71
N GLU A 127 -13.38 -5.57 21.93
CA GLU A 127 -13.23 -4.49 20.94
C GLU A 127 -12.61 -5.01 19.63
N TYR A 128 -11.59 -5.85 19.74
CA TYR A 128 -10.96 -6.46 18.57
C TYR A 128 -11.94 -7.33 17.77
N ARG A 129 -12.72 -8.18 18.45
CA ARG A 129 -13.69 -9.06 17.80
C ARG A 129 -14.83 -8.29 17.15
N ASN A 130 -15.34 -7.26 17.82
CA ASN A 130 -16.49 -6.50 17.35
C ASN A 130 -16.12 -5.57 16.20
N THR A 131 -14.99 -4.88 16.33
CA THR A 131 -14.63 -3.75 15.46
C THR A 131 -13.19 -3.83 14.94
N GLY A 132 -12.19 -4.04 15.81
CA GLY A 132 -10.77 -3.91 15.45
C GLY A 132 -10.33 -4.80 14.29
N SER A 133 -10.76 -6.06 14.26
CA SER A 133 -10.44 -7.00 13.18
C SER A 133 -10.98 -6.54 11.81
N LYS A 134 -12.17 -5.93 11.79
CA LYS A 134 -12.79 -5.40 10.58
C LYS A 134 -12.08 -4.14 10.09
N VAL A 135 -11.74 -3.23 11.02
CA VAL A 135 -10.99 -2.01 10.72
C VAL A 135 -9.64 -2.35 10.09
N MET A 136 -8.84 -3.21 10.74
CA MET A 136 -7.55 -3.65 10.20
C MET A 136 -7.69 -4.28 8.81
N THR A 137 -8.67 -5.17 8.62
CA THR A 137 -8.93 -5.80 7.31
C THR A 137 -9.26 -4.77 6.24
N SER A 138 -10.10 -3.79 6.57
CA SER A 138 -10.53 -2.75 5.64
C SER A 138 -9.37 -1.88 5.19
N LYS A 139 -8.57 -1.38 6.14
CA LYS A 139 -7.41 -0.52 5.87
C LYS A 139 -6.32 -1.28 5.11
N GLN A 140 -6.01 -2.51 5.53
CA GLN A 140 -5.06 -3.38 4.82
C GLN A 140 -5.45 -3.57 3.36
N ARG A 141 -6.74 -3.87 3.09
CA ARG A 141 -7.24 -4.04 1.71
C ARG A 141 -7.16 -2.75 0.92
N ALA A 142 -7.51 -1.61 1.52
CA ALA A 142 -7.45 -0.33 0.83
C ALA A 142 -6.02 0.03 0.41
N HIS A 143 -5.05 -0.11 1.32
CA HIS A 143 -3.64 0.13 1.01
C HIS A 143 -3.10 -0.86 -0.02
N ALA A 144 -3.48 -2.14 0.08
CA ALA A 144 -3.13 -3.14 -0.94
C ALA A 144 -3.69 -2.80 -2.33
N GLN A 145 -4.91 -2.24 -2.40
CA GLN A 145 -5.52 -1.79 -3.66
C GLN A 145 -4.82 -0.54 -4.21
N GLN A 146 -4.53 0.47 -3.38
CA GLN A 146 -3.84 1.69 -3.80
C GLN A 146 -2.44 1.43 -4.35
N ARG A 147 -1.78 0.35 -3.92
CA ARG A 147 -0.51 -0.12 -4.52
C ARG A 147 -0.65 -0.57 -5.97
N SER A 148 -1.82 -1.10 -6.34
CA SER A 148 -2.03 -1.69 -7.67
C SER A 148 -2.36 -0.67 -8.77
N VAL A 149 -2.87 0.52 -8.40
CA VAL A 149 -3.39 1.49 -9.38
C VAL A 149 -2.48 2.72 -9.54
N GLY A 150 -1.47 2.91 -8.69
CA GLY A 150 -0.59 4.08 -8.75
C GLY A 150 -1.31 5.41 -8.52
N ILE A 151 -2.55 5.37 -8.04
CA ILE A 151 -3.38 6.54 -7.78
C ILE A 151 -2.92 7.15 -6.44
N GLU A 152 -2.53 8.43 -6.47
CA GLU A 152 -2.21 9.23 -5.28
C GLU A 152 -3.46 9.61 -4.48
N ASP A 153 -4.64 9.38 -5.05
CA ASP A 153 -5.91 9.73 -4.45
C ASP A 153 -6.17 8.89 -3.19
N THR A 154 -6.21 9.59 -2.06
CA THR A 154 -6.47 9.11 -0.70
C THR A 154 -7.93 8.71 -0.47
N LEU A 155 -8.72 8.62 -1.54
CA LEU A 155 -10.09 8.17 -1.53
C LEU A 155 -10.17 6.65 -1.30
N THR A 156 -9.93 6.27 -0.05
CA THR A 156 -10.23 4.97 0.53
C THR A 156 -11.73 4.69 0.35
N TYR A 157 -12.07 3.75 -0.54
CA TYR A 157 -13.38 3.11 -0.60
C TYR A 157 -14.58 4.03 -0.92
N THR A 158 -14.37 5.14 -1.63
CA THR A 158 -15.50 5.82 -2.28
C THR A 158 -15.74 5.22 -3.66
N THR A 159 -16.61 4.22 -3.72
CA THR A 159 -17.35 3.98 -4.96
C THR A 159 -18.22 5.21 -5.25
N GLY A 160 -18.54 5.50 -6.52
CA GLY A 160 -19.43 6.60 -6.87
C GLY A 160 -20.71 6.60 -6.02
N ALA A 161 -21.28 5.41 -5.77
CA ALA A 161 -22.45 5.21 -4.93
C ALA A 161 -22.29 5.70 -3.47
N THR A 162 -21.12 5.45 -2.85
CA THR A 162 -20.81 5.93 -1.49
C THR A 162 -20.64 7.45 -1.41
N ILE A 163 -20.14 8.10 -2.47
CA ILE A 163 -20.08 9.56 -2.57
C ILE A 163 -21.50 10.12 -2.64
N THR A 164 -22.34 9.53 -3.50
CA THR A 164 -23.74 9.95 -3.66
C THR A 164 -24.54 9.77 -2.37
N MET A 165 -24.38 8.65 -1.67
CA MET A 165 -25.03 8.43 -0.37
C MET A 165 -24.58 9.43 0.70
N ARG A 166 -23.28 9.72 0.80
CA ARG A 166 -22.77 10.72 1.76
C ARG A 166 -23.28 12.13 1.45
N ALA A 167 -23.41 12.49 0.18
CA ALA A 167 -23.99 13.76 -0.24
C ALA A 167 -25.48 13.86 0.13
N ALA A 168 -26.26 12.82 -0.19
CA ALA A 168 -27.70 12.77 0.13
C ALA A 168 -27.96 12.86 1.64
N PHE A 169 -27.19 12.13 2.46
CA PHE A 169 -27.35 12.15 3.92
C PHE A 169 -26.98 13.51 4.53
N LYS A 170 -26.06 14.26 3.92
CA LYS A 170 -25.68 15.61 4.38
C LYS A 170 -26.78 16.63 4.12
N GLU A 171 -27.47 16.52 2.98
CA GLU A 171 -28.62 17.36 2.65
C GLU A 171 -29.84 17.08 3.54
N GLU A 172 -30.05 15.83 3.92
CA GLU A 172 -31.20 15.41 4.73
C GLU A 172 -31.09 15.86 6.20
N VAL A 173 -29.88 15.99 6.74
CA VAL A 173 -29.62 16.49 8.11
C VAL A 173 -29.76 18.02 8.23
N HIS A 174 -29.82 18.74 7.11
CA HIS A 174 -29.97 20.21 7.07
C HIS A 174 -31.37 20.67 6.64
N ARG A 175 -32.36 19.76 6.61
CA ARG A 175 -33.80 20.05 6.49
C ARG A 175 -34.49 19.86 7.82
#